data_AF-A0A6N7R124-F1
#
_entry.id   AF-A0A6N7R124-F1
#
_cell.length_a   1.000
_cell.length_b   1.000
_cell.length_c   1.000
_cell.angle_alpha   90.00
_cell.angle_beta   90.00
_cell.angle_gamma   90.00
#
_symmetry.space_group_name_H-M   'P 1'
#
loop_
_entity.id
_entity.type
_entity.pdbx_description
1 polymer ?
#
loop_
_entity_poly.entity_id
_entity_poly.type
_entity_poly.pdbx_seq_one_letter_code
_entity_poly.pdbx_strand_id
1 'polypeptide(L)' 'MSRYYRYRLPPWAREWILICERCTLPIVIFQGIRTIFIPTTFDVLLLGILIGILIAFQLEWI' A
#
# COMPACT_ATOMS: atom_id res chain seq x y z
N MET A 1 6.63 -7.13 -16.75
CA MET A 1 7.21 -8.45 -16.44
C MET A 1 6.84 -8.94 -15.03
N SER A 2 5.62 -8.67 -14.52
CA SER A 2 5.29 -8.88 -13.10
C SER A 2 4.43 -10.10 -12.79
N ARG A 3 3.61 -10.55 -13.75
CA ARG A 3 2.76 -11.75 -13.62
C ARG A 3 3.51 -13.02 -13.21
N TYR A 4 4.81 -13.11 -13.50
CA TYR A 4 5.61 -14.32 -13.30
C TYR A 4 6.14 -14.45 -11.86
N TYR A 5 6.22 -13.37 -11.08
CA TYR A 5 6.71 -13.42 -9.70
C TYR A 5 5.63 -13.94 -8.73
N ARG A 6 4.37 -13.52 -8.94
CA ARG A 6 3.22 -13.87 -8.10
C ARG A 6 2.94 -15.38 -8.02
N TYR A 7 3.34 -16.17 -9.02
CA TYR A 7 3.19 -17.64 -9.01
C TYR A 7 4.39 -18.39 -8.43
N ARG A 8 5.53 -17.71 -8.22
CA ARG A 8 6.74 -18.27 -7.60
C ARG A 8 6.80 -17.99 -6.09
N LEU A 9 6.01 -17.04 -5.61
CA LEU A 9 5.87 -16.73 -4.20
C LEU A 9 5.13 -17.87 -3.48
N PRO A 10 5.64 -18.31 -2.32
CA PRO A 10 4.99 -19.36 -1.56
C PRO A 10 3.65 -18.86 -0.99
N PRO A 11 2.69 -19.76 -0.72
CA PRO A 11 1.30 -19.40 -0.42
C PRO A 11 1.14 -18.45 0.78
N TRP A 12 2.01 -18.57 1.78
CA TRP A 12 2.05 -17.68 2.93
C TRP A 12 2.38 -16.24 2.55
N ALA A 13 3.35 -16.01 1.66
CA ALA A 13 3.73 -14.67 1.23
C ALA A 13 2.61 -13.97 0.42
N ARG A 14 1.84 -14.74 -0.36
CA ARG A 14 0.63 -14.23 -1.04
C ARG A 14 -0.44 -13.77 -0.06
N GLU A 15 -0.62 -14.50 1.03
CA GLU A 15 -1.62 -14.19 2.05
C GLU A 15 -1.25 -12.90 2.79
N TRP A 16 0.03 -12.72 3.14
CA TRP A 16 0.55 -11.48 3.70
C TRP A 16 0.35 -10.27 2.77
N ILE A 17 0.59 -10.44 1.47
CA ILE A 17 0.35 -9.38 0.48
C ILE A 17 -1.13 -9.00 0.43
N LEU A 18 -2.04 -9.99 0.41
CA LEU A 18 -3.48 -9.74 0.40
C LEU A 18 -3.96 -9.04 1.69
N ILE A 19 -3.41 -9.43 2.84
CA ILE A 19 -3.69 -8.80 4.13
C ILE A 19 -3.17 -7.35 4.12
N CYS A 20 -1.93 -7.14 3.67
CA CYS A 20 -1.35 -5.80 3.55
C CYS A 20 -2.16 -4.91 2.60
N GLU A 21 -2.61 -5.42 1.46
CA GLU A 21 -3.47 -4.70 0.51
C GLU A 21 -4.77 -4.23 1.19
N ARG A 22 -5.44 -5.15 1.91
CA ARG A 22 -6.68 -4.84 2.64
C ARG A 22 -6.46 -3.88 3.82
N CYS A 23 -5.33 -3.95 4.50
CA CYS A 23 -5.00 -3.06 5.61
C CYS A 23 -4.49 -1.69 5.17
N THR A 24 -3.83 -1.60 4.00
CA THR A 24 -3.28 -0.33 3.51
C THR A 24 -4.38 0.66 3.14
N LEU A 25 -5.52 0.19 2.60
CA LEU A 25 -6.67 1.03 2.25
C LEU A 25 -7.21 1.86 3.45
N PRO A 26 -7.62 1.26 4.58
CA PRO A 26 -8.09 2.03 5.73
C PRO A 26 -6.97 2.92 6.31
N ILE A 27 -5.71 2.46 6.33
CA ILE A 27 -4.58 3.26 6.80
C ILE A 27 -4.44 4.54 5.97
N VAL A 28 -4.45 4.45 4.64
CA VAL A 28 -4.35 5.60 3.74
C VAL A 28 -5.53 6.56 3.92
N ILE A 29 -6.74 6.04 4.13
CA ILE A 29 -7.93 6.86 4.36
C ILE A 29 -7.81 7.63 5.69
N PHE A 30 -7.46 6.97 6.78
CA PHE A 30 -7.27 7.61 8.09
C PHE A 30 -6.11 8.63 8.05
N GLN A 31 -5.01 8.29 7.39
CA GLN A 31 -3.87 9.19 7.20
C GLN A 31 -4.27 10.40 6.34
N GLY A 32 -5.08 10.20 5.30
CA GLY A 32 -5.67 11.24 4.45
C GLY A 32 -6.51 12.23 5.24
N ILE A 33 -7.43 11.71 6.05
CA ILE A 33 -8.28 12.53 6.91
C ILE A 33 -7.43 13.34 7.88
N ARG A 34 -6.46 12.72 8.57
CA ARG A 34 -5.54 13.43 9.48
C ARG A 34 -4.80 14.56 8.77
N THR A 35 -4.34 14.32 7.55
CA THR A 35 -3.56 15.28 6.76
C THR A 35 -4.40 16.46 6.31
N ILE A 36 -5.70 16.28 6.07
CA ILE A 36 -6.64 17.37 5.76
C ILE A 36 -6.85 18.28 6.99
N PHE A 37 -6.93 17.70 8.20
CA PHE A 37 -7.16 18.47 9.43
C PHE A 37 -5.90 19.16 9.96
N ILE A 38 -4.75 18.47 9.91
CA ILE A 38 -3.47 18.97 10.43
C ILE A 38 -2.39 18.61 9.39
N PRO A 39 -2.23 19.42 8.33
CA PRO A 39 -1.25 19.14 7.29
C PRO A 39 0.15 19.40 7.85
N THR A 40 0.88 18.32 8.15
CA THR A 40 2.32 18.39 8.36
C THR A 40 3.04 17.95 7.09
N THR A 41 4.18 18.57 6.78
CA THR A 41 4.99 18.22 5.60
C THR A 41 5.42 16.75 5.63
N PHE A 42 5.63 16.21 6.83
CA PHE A 42 5.97 14.81 7.05
C PHE A 42 4.78 13.88 6.78
N ASP A 43 3.57 14.23 7.23
CA ASP A 43 2.35 13.45 6.96
C ASP A 43 2.06 13.36 5.45
N VAL A 44 2.21 14.46 4.70
CA VAL A 44 2.01 14.47 3.23
C VAL A 44 3.03 13.57 2.51
N LEU A 45 4.30 13.63 2.93
CA LEU A 45 5.37 12.81 2.35
C LEU A 45 5.15 11.32 2.65
N LEU A 46 4.74 10.99 3.87
CA LEU A 46 4.38 9.62 4.27
C LEU A 46 3.16 9.10 3.50
N LEU A 47 2.13 9.94 3.30
CA LEU A 47 0.96 9.63 2.48
C LEU A 47 1.33 9.30 1.04
N GLY A 48 2.20 10.11 0.43
CA GLY A 48 2.68 9.89 -0.94
C GLY A 48 3.38 8.54 -1.10
N ILE A 49 4.20 8.15 -0.11
CA ILE A 49 4.87 6.84 -0.10
C ILE A 49 3.85 5.72 0.06
N LEU A 50 2.90 5.83 0.99
CA LEU A 50 1.86 4.81 1.21
C LEU A 50 0.97 4.62 -0.03
N ILE A 51 0.60 5.71 -0.69
CA ILE A 51 -0.15 5.66 -1.96
C ILE A 51 0.69 5.01 -3.06
N GLY A 52 1.98 5.35 -3.16
CA GLY A 52 2.90 4.72 -4.11
C GLY A 52 3.01 3.20 -3.92
N ILE A 53 3.08 2.74 -2.67
CA ILE A 53 3.07 1.32 -2.30
C ILE A 53 1.72 0.68 -2.68
N LEU A 54 0.60 1.34 -2.41
CA LEU A 54 -0.73 0.85 -2.77
C LEU A 54 -0.91 0.70 -4.29
N ILE A 55 -0.39 1.65 -5.06
CA ILE A 55 -0.36 1.58 -6.52
C ILE A 55 0.55 0.45 -7.00
N ALA A 56 1.71 0.24 -6.36
CA ALA A 56 2.59 -0.89 -6.67
C ALA A 56 1.91 -2.25 -6.43
N PHE A 57 1.13 -2.39 -5.35
CA PHE A 57 0.28 -3.57 -5.13
C PHE A 57 -0.80 -3.71 -6.20
N GLN A 58 -1.51 -2.64 -6.56
CA GLN A 58 -2.58 -2.69 -7.58
C GLN A 58 -2.08 -2.98 -8.99
N LEU A 59 -0.88 -2.54 -9.34
CA LEU A 59 -0.21 -2.86 -10.60
C LEU A 59 0.42 -4.27 -10.60
N GLU A 60 0.25 -5.04 -9.52
CA GLU A 60 0.90 -6.33 -9.27
C GLU A 60 2.44 -6.25 -9.41
N TRP A 61 3.06 -5.09 -9.15
CA TRP A 61 4.53 -4.95 -9.15
C TRP A 61 5.18 -5.69 -7.97
N ILE A 62 4.38 -5.97 -6.93
CA ILE A 62 4.68 -6.79 -5.75
C ILE A 62 3.70 -7.97 -5.75
#